data_AF-A0A2E9WSS4-F1
#
_entry.id   AF-A0A2E9WSS4-F1
#
_cell.length_a   1.000
_cell.length_b   1.000
_cell.length_c   1.000
_cell.angle_alpha   90.00
_cell.angle_beta   90.00
_cell.angle_gamma   90.00
#
_symmetry.space_group_name_H-M   'P 1'
#
loop_
_entity.id
_entity.type
_entity.pdbx_description
1 polymer ?
#
loop_
_entity_poly.entity_id
_entity_poly.type
_entity_poly.pdbx_seq_one_letter_code
_entity_poly.pdbx_strand_id
1 'polypeptide(L)' 'MFTVEHEFDYSTVVVIDNHNNADDVELIFDEEYVYIRQYDKEDDFNIVVITPQMFKEIIAAYDISEGSYVTGKFKK' A
#
# COMPACT_ATOMS: atom_id res chain seq x y z
N MET A 1 -4.49 9.47 9.96
CA MET A 1 -3.91 8.67 11.09
C MET A 1 -3.66 7.25 10.58
N PHE A 2 -2.83 6.42 11.22
CA PHE A 2 -2.74 5.01 10.82
C PHE A 2 -2.53 4.06 12.01
N THR A 3 -2.97 2.82 11.85
CA THR A 3 -2.69 1.69 12.76
C THR A 3 -1.92 0.61 12.01
N VAL A 4 -1.17 -0.22 12.75
CA VAL A 4 -0.44 -1.37 12.21
C VAL A 4 -0.71 -2.55 13.11
N GLU A 5 -1.15 -3.66 12.53
CA GLU A 5 -1.43 -4.92 13.21
C GLU A 5 -0.63 -6.04 12.53
N HIS A 6 -0.03 -6.90 13.34
CA HIS A 6 0.77 -8.03 12.88
C HIS A 6 0.09 -9.31 13.32
N GLU A 7 -0.20 -10.17 12.35
CA GLU A 7 -0.64 -11.54 12.55
C GLU A 7 0.52 -12.50 12.27
N PHE A 8 0.29 -13.81 12.34
CA PHE A 8 1.35 -14.80 12.19
C PHE A 8 2.04 -14.74 10.81
N ASP A 9 1.27 -14.53 9.75
CA ASP A 9 1.70 -14.65 8.35
C ASP A 9 1.46 -13.40 7.49
N TYR A 10 0.75 -12.40 8.02
CA TYR A 10 0.53 -11.12 7.34
C TYR A 10 0.48 -9.95 8.32
N SER A 11 0.50 -8.74 7.77
CA SER A 11 0.27 -7.50 8.50
C SER A 11 -0.82 -6.69 7.84
N THR A 12 -1.55 -5.94 8.66
CA THR A 12 -2.61 -5.04 8.21
C THR A 12 -2.28 -3.61 8.65
N VAL A 13 -2.47 -2.65 7.75
CA VAL A 13 -2.34 -1.22 8.02
C VAL A 13 -3.62 -0.53 7.59
N VAL A 14 -4.25 0.19 8.51
CA VAL A 14 -5.41 1.03 8.20
C VAL A 14 -4.96 2.49 8.23
N VAL A 15 -5.20 3.22 7.14
CA VAL A 15 -4.92 4.66 7.02
C VAL A 15 -6.24 5.41 6.97
N ILE A 16 -6.46 6.26 7.97
CA ILE A 16 -7.67 7.05 8.13
C ILE A 16 -7.46 8.45 7.56
N ASP A 17 -8.36 8.92 6.69
CA ASP A 17 -8.40 10.31 6.26
C ASP A 17 -9.05 11.19 7.32
N ASN A 18 -8.20 11.89 8.08
CA ASN A 18 -8.63 12.78 9.16
C ASN A 18 -9.52 13.95 8.70
N HIS A 19 -9.57 14.25 7.40
CA HIS A 19 -10.36 15.33 6.83
C HIS A 19 -11.60 14.85 6.07
N ASN A 20 -11.80 13.52 5.97
CA ASN A 20 -12.97 12.92 5.32
C ASN A 20 -13.16 13.37 3.85
N ASN A 21 -12.06 13.52 3.11
CA ASN A 21 -12.05 13.81 1.67
C ASN A 21 -12.05 12.53 0.82
N ALA A 22 -11.55 11.42 1.36
CA ALA A 22 -11.53 10.11 0.73
C ALA A 22 -11.89 9.01 1.76
N ASP A 23 -12.35 7.86 1.26
CA ASP A 23 -12.58 6.68 2.08
C ASP A 23 -11.24 6.14 2.65
N ASP A 24 -11.30 5.48 3.80
CA ASP A 24 -10.12 4.94 4.46
C ASP A 24 -9.46 3.84 3.60
N VAL A 25 -8.13 3.73 3.69
CA VAL A 25 -7.34 2.74 2.95
C VAL A 25 -6.87 1.64 3.88
N GLU A 26 -7.06 0.40 3.48
CA GLU A 26 -6.50 -0.76 4.14
C GLU A 26 -5.45 -1.43 3.25
N LEU A 27 -4.27 -1.65 3.84
CA LEU A 27 -3.20 -2.44 3.27
C LEU A 27 -3.14 -3.77 4.01
N ILE A 28 -3.15 -4.88 3.29
CA ILE A 28 -2.88 -6.22 3.83
C ILE A 28 -1.67 -6.73 3.08
N PHE A 29 -0.65 -7.22 3.76
CA PHE A 29 0.55 -7.69 3.08
C PHE A 29 1.27 -8.81 3.80
N ASP A 30 1.88 -9.68 3.00
CA ASP A 30 2.72 -10.80 3.41
C ASP A 30 4.04 -10.79 2.60
N GLU A 31 4.72 -11.93 2.52
CA GLU A 31 5.96 -12.06 1.76
C GLU A 31 5.76 -12.06 0.24
N GLU A 32 4.55 -12.38 -0.25
CA GLU A 32 4.24 -12.58 -1.66
C GLU A 32 3.53 -11.37 -2.29
N TYR A 33 2.57 -10.78 -1.58
CA TYR A 33 1.67 -9.75 -2.12
C TYR A 33 1.36 -8.62 -1.14
N VAL A 34 0.96 -7.49 -1.72
CA VAL A 34 0.35 -6.35 -1.04
C VAL A 34 -1.02 -6.13 -1.68
N TYR A 35 -2.05 -6.14 -0.84
CA TYR A 35 -3.43 -5.85 -1.19
C TYR A 35 -3.75 -4.44 -0.70
N ILE A 36 -4.25 -3.59 -1.60
CA ILE A 36 -4.71 -2.24 -1.28
C ILE A 36 -6.21 -2.22 -1.55
N ARG A 37 -7.02 -1.91 -0.52
CA ARG A 37 -8.47 -1.78 -0.68
C ARG A 37 -9.04 -0.56 0.02
N GLN A 38 -10.17 -0.10 -0.49
CA GLN A 38 -11.03 0.91 0.13
C GLN A 38 -12.46 0.38 0.09
N TYR A 39 -13.18 0.56 1.20
CA TYR A 39 -14.61 0.27 1.27
C TYR A 39 -15.39 1.49 0.78
N ASP A 40 -16.41 1.25 -0.05
CA ASP A 40 -17.36 2.29 -0.43
C ASP A 40 -18.53 2.36 0.57
N LYS A 41 -19.50 3.23 0.27
CA LYS A 41 -20.67 3.47 1.14
C LYS A 41 -21.65 2.30 1.20
N GLU A 42 -21.51 1.31 0.32
CA GLU A 42 -22.37 0.12 0.24
C GLU A 42 -21.67 -1.12 0.83
N ASP A 43 -20.56 -0.95 1.55
CA ASP A 43 -19.68 -2.01 2.06
C ASP A 43 -19.05 -2.89 0.96
N ASP A 44 -19.09 -2.45 -0.30
CA ASP A 44 -18.35 -3.04 -1.40
C ASP A 44 -16.91 -2.50 -1.40
N PHE A 45 -15.99 -3.21 -2.05
CA PHE A 45 -14.59 -2.77 -2.10
C PHE A 45 -13.95 -3.02 -3.46
N ASN A 46 -13.09 -2.08 -3.85
CA ASN A 46 -12.13 -2.28 -4.93
C ASN A 46 -10.80 -2.77 -4.33
N ILE A 47 -10.18 -3.77 -4.97
CA ILE A 47 -8.89 -4.30 -4.53
C ILE A 47 -7.85 -4.18 -5.63
N VAL A 48 -6.67 -3.70 -5.27
CA VAL A 48 -5.48 -3.71 -6.11
C VAL A 48 -4.48 -4.68 -5.48
N VAL A 49 -4.02 -5.66 -6.26
CA VAL A 49 -3.01 -6.63 -5.83
C VAL A 49 -1.70 -6.30 -6.54
N ILE A 50 -0.64 -6.09 -5.77
CA ILE A 50 0.70 -5.80 -6.27
C ILE A 50 1.75 -6.65 -5.55
N THR A 51 2.96 -6.70 -6.09
CA THR A 51 4.08 -7.34 -5.40
C THR A 51 4.69 -6.41 -4.36
N PRO A 52 5.37 -6.93 -3.32
CA PRO A 52 6.13 -6.11 -2.36
C PRO A 52 7.18 -5.21 -3.02
N GLN A 53 7.75 -5.63 -4.16
CA GLN A 53 8.69 -4.81 -4.92
C GLN A 53 8.00 -3.60 -5.55
N MET A 54 6.83 -3.78 -6.17
CA MET A 54 6.04 -2.68 -6.72
C MET A 54 5.61 -1.69 -5.62
N PHE A 55 5.23 -2.19 -4.45
CA PHE A 55 4.87 -1.32 -3.32
C PHE A 55 6.04 -0.46 -2.85
N LYS A 56 7.25 -1.04 -2.76
CA LYS A 56 8.48 -0.28 -2.44
C LYS A 56 8.78 0.79 -3.49
N GLU A 57 8.56 0.50 -4.76
CA GLU A 57 8.73 1.48 -5.84
C GLU A 57 7.72 2.62 -5.73
N ILE A 58 6.46 2.34 -5.40
CA ILE A 58 5.44 3.36 -5.15
C ILE A 58 5.83 4.27 -4.00
N ILE A 59 6.26 3.71 -2.86
CA ILE A 59 6.72 4.50 -1.70
C ILE A 59 7.92 5.37 -2.08
N ALA A 60 8.91 4.79 -2.76
CA ALA A 60 10.09 5.53 -3.19
C ALA A 60 9.76 6.62 -4.22
N ALA A 61 8.74 6.42 -5.05
CA ALA A 61 8.32 7.36 -6.07
C ALA A 61 7.58 8.58 -5.53
N TYR A 62 7.02 8.51 -4.31
CA TYR A 62 6.16 9.55 -3.77
C TYR A 62 6.84 10.92 -3.62
N ASP A 63 8.14 10.94 -3.26
CA ASP A 63 8.90 12.16 -2.95
C ASP A 63 10.05 12.45 -3.95
N ILE A 64 9.97 11.94 -5.19
CA ILE A 64 11.01 12.14 -6.20
C ILE A 64 10.50 12.91 -7.43
N SER A 65 11.42 13.56 -8.16
CA SER A 65 11.12 14.28 -9.39
C SER A 65 10.84 13.34 -10.57
N GLU A 66 10.20 13.87 -11.62
CA GLU A 66 9.97 13.15 -12.88
C GLU A 66 11.23 12.44 -13.40
N GLY A 67 11.07 11.24 -13.96
CA GLY A 67 12.17 10.43 -14.46
C GLY A 67 11.85 8.94 -14.52
N SER A 68 12.85 8.13 -14.87
CA SER A 68 12.77 6.67 -14.85
C SER A 68 13.74 6.14 -13.80
N TYR A 69 13.21 5.39 -12.84
CA TYR A 69 13.95 4.90 -11.69
C TYR A 69 13.65 3.41 -11.49
N VAL A 70 14.61 2.70 -10.92
CA VAL A 70 14.44 1.32 -10.47
C VAL A 70 14.98 1.25 -9.05
N THR A 71 14.20 0.76 -8.11
CA THR A 71 14.66 0.58 -6.73
C THR A 71 15.38 -0.77 -6.62
N GLY A 72 16.69 -0.76 -6.40
CA GLY A 72 17.47 -1.99 -6.28
C GLY A 72 18.95 -1.79 -6.56
N LYS A 73 19.76 -2.82 -6.25
CA LYS A 73 21.16 -2.86 -6.67
C LYS A 73 21.24 -3.42 -8.08
N PHE A 74 21.75 -2.66 -9.03
CA PHE A 74 22.38 -3.25 -10.21
C PHE A 74 23.55 -4.10 -9.71
N LYS A 75 23.38 -5.42 -9.62
CA LYS A 75 24.54 -6.31 -9.60
C LYS A 75 25.05 -6.37 -11.04
N LYS A 76 26.19 -5.73 -11.26
CA LYS A 76 27.03 -5.98 -12.44
C LYS A 76 27.41 -7.45 -12.52
#